data_AF-A0A8H3AX35-F1
#
_entry.id   AF-A0A8H3AX35-F1
#
_cell.length_a   1.000
_cell.length_b   1.000
_cell.length_c   1.000
_cell.angle_alpha   90.00
_cell.angle_beta   90.00
_cell.angle_gamma   90.00
#
_symmetry.space_group_name_H-M   'P 1'
#
loop_
_entity.id
_entity.type
_entity.pdbx_description
1 polymer ?
#
loop_
_entity_poly.entity_id
_entity_poly.type
_entity_poly.pdbx_seq_one_letter_code
_entity_poly.pdbx_strand_id
1 'polypeptide(L)'
;MNMTPLTPPPEYNLCPSYDESQEKIEALVDNVSVGDLRAILRVLLASSDVATSERFIYASQSHLLQTCTKHLPAPNSLLLFPSPAYPDSSQFDHRGDTRPSPLLYRLANRARMLYASGLYKEAIQTIICIVQTSLCPGARWWPGSELAELYRGVDDDIVNVIGMVMFHVQGLRQAINALRTPTPSPPRGSRKLPRTSKVAKKQEDGESAEDYLDLIVDLGTELNKVRTMVQAWDGSFPFQRGMAALTSAATRA
;
A
#
# COMPACT_ATOMS: atom_id res chain seq x y z
N MET A 1 -34.89 8.05 -72.98
CA MET A 1 -33.58 8.68 -72.78
C MET A 1 -33.42 8.90 -71.29
N ASN A 2 -32.44 8.20 -70.70
CA ASN A 2 -32.07 8.23 -69.28
C ASN A 2 -31.58 9.61 -68.87
N MET A 3 -32.08 10.13 -67.75
CA MET A 3 -31.35 11.10 -66.93
C MET A 3 -31.19 10.46 -65.55
N THR A 4 -29.95 10.08 -65.25
CA THR A 4 -29.46 9.51 -64.00
C THR A 4 -29.84 10.36 -62.79
N PRO A 5 -30.30 9.77 -61.67
CA PRO A 5 -30.39 10.48 -60.42
C PRO A 5 -28.98 10.67 -59.84
N LEU A 6 -28.69 11.91 -59.42
CA LEU A 6 -27.49 12.28 -58.66
C LEU A 6 -27.38 11.36 -57.43
N THR A 7 -26.32 10.57 -57.38
CA THR A 7 -25.90 9.88 -56.16
C THR A 7 -25.68 10.92 -55.06
N PRO A 8 -26.17 10.70 -53.82
CA PRO A 8 -25.79 11.55 -52.70
C PRO A 8 -24.27 11.46 -52.51
N PRO A 9 -23.61 12.55 -52.04
CA PRO A 9 -22.18 12.52 -51.81
C PRO A 9 -21.83 11.42 -50.80
N PRO A 10 -20.64 10.80 -50.88
CA PRO A 10 -20.18 9.89 -49.84
C PRO A 10 -20.22 10.64 -48.52
N GLU A 11 -20.76 10.01 -47.47
CA GLU A 11 -20.64 10.49 -46.10
C GLU A 11 -19.16 10.50 -45.71
N TYR A 12 -18.44 11.55 -46.08
CA TYR A 12 -17.11 11.81 -45.57
C TYR A 12 -17.27 12.29 -44.13
N ASN A 13 -16.81 11.45 -43.22
CA ASN A 13 -16.49 11.75 -41.83
C ASN A 13 -17.67 11.70 -40.84
N LEU A 14 -18.20 10.50 -40.63
CA LEU A 14 -18.36 10.03 -39.26
C LEU A 14 -17.05 9.36 -38.83
N CYS A 15 -16.00 10.16 -38.66
CA CYS A 15 -14.84 9.69 -37.93
C CYS A 15 -15.34 9.54 -36.48
N PRO A 16 -15.35 8.34 -35.87
CA PRO A 16 -15.50 8.27 -34.43
C PRO A 16 -14.45 9.20 -33.86
N SER A 17 -14.79 10.07 -32.90
CA SER A 17 -13.79 10.92 -32.25
C SER A 17 -12.82 10.00 -31.51
N TYR A 18 -11.83 9.49 -32.23
CA TYR A 18 -10.66 8.86 -31.67
C TYR A 18 -9.97 9.97 -30.92
N ASP A 19 -9.93 9.85 -29.60
CA ASP A 19 -9.26 10.84 -28.77
C ASP A 19 -7.75 10.72 -29.07
N GLU A 20 -7.29 11.54 -30.02
CA GLU A 20 -5.86 11.67 -30.39
C GLU A 20 -4.99 11.91 -29.14
N SER A 21 -5.59 12.47 -28.08
CA SER A 21 -4.95 12.67 -26.78
C SER A 21 -4.63 11.35 -26.09
N GLN A 22 -5.53 10.36 -26.14
CA GLN A 22 -5.31 9.06 -25.49
C GLN A 22 -4.17 8.30 -26.17
N GLU A 23 -4.13 8.28 -27.49
CA GLU A 23 -3.04 7.65 -28.26
C GLU A 23 -1.69 8.32 -27.97
N LYS A 24 -1.64 9.66 -27.89
CA LYS A 24 -0.44 10.40 -27.49
C LYS A 24 -0.01 10.10 -26.06
N ILE A 25 -0.96 9.93 -25.13
CA ILE A 25 -0.67 9.58 -23.73
C ILE A 25 -0.09 8.16 -23.66
N GLU A 26 -0.69 7.19 -24.35
CA GLU A 26 -0.20 5.81 -24.39
C GLU A 26 1.22 5.75 -24.97
N ALA A 27 1.45 6.40 -26.12
CA ALA A 27 2.77 6.49 -26.73
C ALA A 27 3.79 7.18 -25.80
N LEU A 28 3.40 8.22 -25.06
CA LEU A 28 4.27 8.86 -24.08
C LEU A 28 4.61 7.91 -22.92
N VAL A 29 3.62 7.24 -22.33
CA VAL A 29 3.81 6.32 -21.19
C VAL A 29 4.74 5.17 -21.56
N ASP A 30 4.65 4.67 -22.80
CA ASP A 30 5.49 3.57 -23.28
C ASP A 30 6.96 3.95 -23.49
N ASN A 31 7.25 5.23 -23.74
CA ASN A 31 8.59 5.69 -24.13
C ASN A 31 9.28 6.58 -23.08
N VAL A 32 8.53 7.11 -22.10
CA VAL A 32 9.06 8.00 -21.08
C VAL A 32 9.91 7.26 -20.06
N SER A 33 11.00 7.87 -19.61
CA SER A 33 11.79 7.29 -18.52
C SER A 33 10.99 7.32 -17.21
N VAL A 34 11.26 6.39 -16.28
CA VAL A 34 10.59 6.40 -14.96
C VAL A 34 10.92 7.69 -14.17
N GLY A 35 12.09 8.31 -14.43
CA GLY A 35 12.45 9.60 -13.85
C GLY A 35 11.54 10.72 -14.31
N ASP A 36 11.36 10.83 -15.63
CA ASP A 36 10.55 11.87 -16.25
C ASP A 36 9.06 11.67 -15.97
N LEU A 37 8.58 10.42 -15.98
CA LEU A 37 7.19 10.11 -15.62
C LEU A 37 6.86 10.59 -14.20
N ARG A 38 7.77 10.36 -13.24
CA ARG A 38 7.61 10.87 -11.86
C ARG A 38 7.62 12.39 -11.81
N ALA A 39 8.45 13.06 -12.60
CA ALA A 39 8.49 14.52 -12.66
C ALA A 39 7.19 15.10 -13.23
N ILE A 40 6.72 14.55 -14.35
CA ILE A 40 5.46 14.94 -15.01
C ILE A 40 4.27 14.72 -14.06
N LEU A 41 4.16 13.54 -13.45
CA LEU A 41 3.08 13.23 -12.50
C LEU A 41 3.05 14.19 -11.30
N ARG A 42 4.21 14.57 -10.75
CA ARG A 42 4.28 15.52 -9.64
C ARG A 42 3.76 16.90 -10.04
N VAL A 43 4.16 17.40 -11.22
CA VAL A 43 3.68 18.70 -11.73
C VAL A 43 2.18 18.64 -12.02
N LEU A 44 1.71 17.56 -12.65
CA LEU A 44 0.30 17.34 -12.94
C LEU A 44 -0.53 17.37 -11.64
N LEU A 45 -0.15 16.55 -10.65
CA LEU A 45 -0.87 16.49 -9.38
C LEU A 45 -0.80 17.81 -8.60
N ALA A 46 0.36 18.48 -8.57
CA ALA A 46 0.53 19.77 -7.88
C ALA A 46 -0.26 20.92 -8.53
N SER A 47 -0.52 20.85 -9.84
CA SER A 47 -1.29 21.85 -10.59
C SER A 47 -2.78 21.51 -10.71
N SER A 48 -3.18 20.31 -10.30
CA SER A 48 -4.55 19.81 -10.36
C SER A 48 -5.36 20.12 -9.10
N ASP A 49 -6.68 19.94 -9.17
CA ASP A 49 -7.55 20.04 -8.01
C ASP A 49 -7.41 18.82 -7.07
N VAL A 50 -7.94 18.96 -5.85
CA VAL A 50 -7.94 17.87 -4.85
C VAL A 50 -8.64 16.63 -5.40
N ALA A 51 -9.72 16.80 -6.17
CA ALA A 51 -10.47 15.67 -6.73
C ALA A 51 -9.63 14.82 -7.70
N THR A 52 -8.73 15.43 -8.48
CA THR A 52 -7.81 14.69 -9.36
C THR A 52 -6.82 13.85 -8.54
N SER A 53 -6.27 14.42 -7.46
CA SER A 53 -5.38 13.68 -6.55
C SER A 53 -6.10 12.51 -5.87
N GLU A 54 -7.34 12.70 -5.42
CA GLU A 54 -8.15 11.62 -4.85
C GLU A 54 -8.45 10.51 -5.87
N ARG A 55 -8.79 10.86 -7.11
CA ARG A 55 -8.98 9.87 -8.19
C ARG A 55 -7.72 9.09 -8.50
N PHE A 56 -6.56 9.75 -8.49
CA PHE A 56 -5.27 9.08 -8.68
C PHE A 56 -5.00 8.06 -7.57
N ILE A 57 -5.25 8.43 -6.31
CA ILE A 57 -5.14 7.50 -5.17
C ILE A 57 -6.14 6.36 -5.31
N TYR A 58 -7.40 6.64 -5.64
CA TYR A 58 -8.44 5.62 -5.81
C TYR A 58 -8.09 4.63 -6.94
N ALA A 59 -7.60 5.11 -8.08
CA ALA A 59 -7.14 4.26 -9.18
C ALA A 59 -5.95 3.39 -8.77
N SER A 60 -5.01 3.96 -8.02
CA SER A 60 -3.86 3.23 -7.46
C SER A 60 -4.33 2.13 -6.50
N GLN A 61 -5.23 2.45 -5.57
CA GLN A 61 -5.82 1.49 -4.63
C GLN A 61 -6.52 0.35 -5.37
N SER A 62 -7.37 0.70 -6.35
CA SER A 62 -8.12 -0.27 -7.16
C SER A 62 -7.19 -1.23 -7.91
N HIS A 63 -6.15 -0.70 -8.56
CA HIS A 63 -5.17 -1.52 -9.27
C HIS A 63 -4.38 -2.42 -8.32
N LEU A 64 -3.97 -1.89 -7.17
CA LEU A 64 -3.23 -2.65 -6.17
C LEU A 64 -4.09 -3.78 -5.58
N LEU A 65 -5.36 -3.54 -5.28
CA LEU A 65 -6.28 -4.57 -4.79
C LEU A 65 -6.55 -5.65 -5.85
N GLN A 66 -6.63 -5.28 -7.14
CA GLN A 66 -6.82 -6.23 -8.24
C GLN A 66 -5.59 -7.13 -8.47
N THR A 67 -4.39 -6.58 -8.29
CA THR A 67 -3.13 -7.30 -8.43
C THR A 67 -2.70 -7.99 -7.13
N CYS A 68 -3.52 -7.91 -6.07
CA CYS A 68 -3.25 -8.55 -4.81
C CYS A 68 -3.46 -10.06 -4.91
N THR A 69 -2.47 -10.84 -4.50
CA THR A 69 -2.64 -12.28 -4.30
C THR A 69 -3.54 -12.50 -3.08
N LYS A 70 -4.65 -13.23 -3.26
CA LYS A 70 -5.61 -13.52 -2.17
C LYS A 70 -4.97 -14.16 -0.93
N HIS A 71 -3.82 -14.81 -1.10
CA HIS A 71 -3.07 -15.43 -0.02
C HIS A 71 -1.62 -14.96 -0.06
N LEU A 72 -1.13 -14.51 1.09
CA LEU A 72 0.30 -14.25 1.29
C LEU A 72 1.06 -15.59 1.27
N PRO A 73 2.28 -15.62 0.73
CA PRO A 73 3.10 -16.82 0.70
C PRO A 73 3.50 -17.25 2.12
N ALA A 74 3.80 -18.53 2.29
CA ALA A 74 4.29 -19.04 3.57
C ALA A 74 5.66 -18.40 3.91
N PRO A 75 5.90 -17.92 5.15
CA PRO A 75 7.11 -17.17 5.49
C PRO A 75 8.43 -17.92 5.19
N ASN A 76 8.46 -19.24 5.36
CA ASN A 76 9.63 -20.06 5.03
C ASN A 76 9.99 -20.05 3.54
N SER A 77 9.00 -19.88 2.64
CA SER A 77 9.23 -19.78 1.19
C SER A 77 9.86 -18.44 0.76
N LEU A 78 9.94 -17.48 1.68
CA LEU A 78 10.54 -16.16 1.46
C LEU A 78 12.04 -16.14 1.75
N LEU A 79 12.59 -17.24 2.26
CA LEU A 79 13.99 -17.36 2.63
C LEU A 79 14.69 -18.42 1.79
N LEU A 80 15.96 -18.19 1.53
CA LEU A 80 16.88 -19.14 0.92
C LEU A 80 17.85 -19.59 2.00
N PHE A 81 17.73 -20.85 2.42
CA PHE A 81 18.60 -21.44 3.42
C PHE A 81 19.86 -22.03 2.75
N PRO A 82 21.02 -22.00 3.43
CA PRO A 82 22.22 -22.68 2.94
C PRO A 82 21.95 -24.17 2.71
N SER A 83 22.33 -24.69 1.54
CA SER A 83 22.22 -26.11 1.26
C SER A 83 23.49 -26.84 1.72
N PRO A 84 23.39 -27.96 2.46
CA PRO A 84 24.54 -28.80 2.80
C PRO A 84 25.21 -29.45 1.57
N ALA A 85 24.60 -29.37 0.38
CA ALA A 85 25.14 -29.92 -0.87
C ALA A 85 26.07 -28.97 -1.64
N TYR A 86 26.26 -27.72 -1.18
CA TYR A 86 27.16 -26.75 -1.82
C TYR A 86 28.23 -26.26 -0.82
N PRO A 87 29.26 -27.09 -0.53
CA PRO A 87 30.32 -26.73 0.42
C PRO A 87 31.31 -25.68 -0.11
N ASP A 88 31.35 -25.42 -1.42
CA ASP A 88 32.40 -24.61 -2.06
C ASP A 88 31.92 -23.35 -2.80
N SER A 89 30.66 -22.92 -2.63
CA SER A 89 30.31 -21.58 -3.10
C SER A 89 30.93 -20.55 -2.15
N SER A 90 32.03 -19.92 -2.57
CA SER A 90 32.71 -18.76 -1.96
C SER A 90 31.81 -17.56 -1.62
N GLN A 91 30.51 -17.67 -1.87
CA GLN A 91 29.46 -16.70 -1.55
C GLN A 91 28.80 -16.94 -0.18
N PHE A 92 28.79 -18.16 0.35
CA PHE A 92 28.30 -18.38 1.71
C PHE A 92 29.48 -18.18 2.66
N ASP A 93 29.42 -17.11 3.46
CA ASP A 93 30.30 -17.00 4.61
C ASP A 93 30.14 -18.29 5.44
N HIS A 94 31.24 -18.79 6.03
CA HIS A 94 31.27 -20.09 6.73
C HIS A 94 30.32 -20.19 7.95
N ARG A 95 29.45 -19.20 8.14
CA ARG A 95 28.43 -19.09 9.18
C ARG A 95 27.04 -19.59 8.77
N GLY A 96 26.80 -19.94 7.50
CA GLY A 96 25.50 -20.46 7.06
C GLY A 96 24.40 -19.39 6.96
N ASP A 97 24.66 -18.35 6.17
CA ASP A 97 23.78 -17.18 6.05
C ASP A 97 22.44 -17.49 5.38
N THR A 98 21.33 -17.17 6.06
CA THR A 98 20.01 -17.14 5.43
C THR A 98 19.93 -15.92 4.51
N ARG A 99 19.50 -16.11 3.26
CA ARG A 99 19.34 -15.02 2.30
C ARG A 99 17.87 -14.71 2.00
N PRO A 100 17.52 -13.46 1.71
CA PRO A 100 16.19 -13.11 1.24
C PRO A 100 15.94 -13.67 -0.17
N SER A 101 14.75 -14.22 -0.41
CA SER A 101 14.37 -14.62 -1.77
C SER A 101 13.98 -13.39 -2.61
N PRO A 102 13.99 -13.48 -3.95
CA PRO A 102 13.46 -12.42 -4.81
C PRO A 102 11.98 -12.08 -4.52
N LEU A 103 11.21 -13.05 -4.02
CA LEU A 103 9.83 -12.81 -3.62
C LEU A 103 9.75 -11.95 -2.34
N LEU A 104 10.69 -12.10 -1.40
CA LEU A 104 10.75 -11.28 -0.21
C LEU A 104 11.02 -9.80 -0.53
N TYR A 105 11.95 -9.52 -1.45
CA TYR A 105 12.17 -8.15 -1.95
C TYR A 105 10.91 -7.56 -2.61
N ARG A 106 10.20 -8.37 -3.40
CA ARG A 106 8.94 -7.94 -4.03
C ARG A 106 7.86 -7.63 -3.00
N LEU A 107 7.73 -8.43 -1.94
CA LEU A 107 6.79 -8.16 -0.85
C LEU A 107 7.16 -6.90 -0.07
N ALA A 108 8.44 -6.67 0.21
CA ALA A 108 8.87 -5.43 0.87
C ALA A 108 8.50 -4.20 0.02
N ASN A 109 8.78 -4.23 -1.29
CA ASN A 109 8.36 -3.16 -2.21
C ASN A 109 6.83 -3.02 -2.28
N ARG A 110 6.10 -4.15 -2.25
CA ARG A 110 4.63 -4.17 -2.26
C ARG A 110 4.05 -3.50 -1.02
N ALA A 111 4.60 -3.79 0.16
CA ALA A 111 4.20 -3.14 1.41
C ALA A 111 4.30 -1.62 1.32
N ARG A 112 5.38 -1.10 0.72
CA ARG A 112 5.55 0.35 0.48
C ARG A 112 4.49 0.94 -0.43
N MET A 113 4.19 0.25 -1.52
CA MET A 113 3.13 0.68 -2.42
C MET A 113 1.77 0.70 -1.70
N LEU A 114 1.47 -0.29 -0.86
CA LEU A 114 0.21 -0.38 -0.11
C LEU A 114 0.06 0.76 0.89
N TYR A 115 1.04 0.99 1.78
CA TYR A 115 0.89 2.07 2.76
C TYR A 115 0.95 3.45 2.10
N ALA A 116 1.71 3.63 1.01
CA ALA A 116 1.75 4.89 0.27
C ALA A 116 0.43 5.21 -0.44
N SER A 117 -0.33 4.18 -0.84
CA SER A 117 -1.67 4.34 -1.42
C SER A 117 -2.78 4.41 -0.37
N GLY A 118 -2.46 4.33 0.93
CA GLY A 118 -3.45 4.32 2.01
C GLY A 118 -4.16 2.98 2.23
N LEU A 119 -3.67 1.87 1.67
CA LEU A 119 -4.16 0.51 1.92
C LEU A 119 -3.45 -0.08 3.13
N TYR A 120 -3.76 0.48 4.31
CA TYR A 120 -2.96 0.21 5.51
C TYR A 120 -3.13 -1.22 6.03
N LYS A 121 -4.34 -1.78 5.92
CA LYS A 121 -4.61 -3.15 6.38
C LYS A 121 -3.77 -4.16 5.63
N GLU A 122 -3.81 -4.12 4.29
CA GLU A 122 -3.01 -4.99 3.44
C GLU A 122 -1.51 -4.74 3.66
N ALA A 123 -1.10 -3.49 3.89
CA ALA A 123 0.30 -3.14 4.17
C ALA A 123 0.79 -3.80 5.47
N ILE A 124 0.04 -3.66 6.57
CA ILE A 124 0.39 -4.24 7.87
C ILE A 124 0.42 -5.76 7.79
N GLN A 125 -0.57 -6.39 7.15
CA GLN A 125 -0.59 -7.86 6.96
C GLN A 125 0.62 -8.35 6.15
N THR A 126 1.00 -7.61 5.11
CA THR A 126 2.21 -7.92 4.32
C THR A 126 3.48 -7.79 5.17
N ILE A 127 3.59 -6.73 5.98
CA ILE A 127 4.72 -6.51 6.88
C ILE A 127 4.79 -7.62 7.95
N ILE A 128 3.66 -8.02 8.54
CA ILE A 128 3.59 -9.14 9.49
C ILE A 128 4.15 -10.42 8.85
N CYS A 129 3.72 -10.76 7.62
CA CYS A 129 4.23 -11.92 6.90
C CYS A 129 5.76 -11.85 6.69
N ILE A 130 6.29 -10.67 6.34
CA ILE A 130 7.73 -10.45 6.21
C ILE A 130 8.44 -10.62 7.56
N VAL A 131 7.93 -10.01 8.63
CA VAL A 131 8.49 -10.12 9.99
C VAL A 131 8.53 -11.57 10.44
N GLN A 132 7.48 -12.36 10.16
CA GLN A 132 7.40 -13.78 10.51
C GLN A 132 8.47 -14.66 9.84
N THR A 133 9.12 -14.19 8.77
CA THR A 133 10.27 -14.91 8.20
C THR A 133 11.40 -15.08 9.22
N SER A 134 11.55 -14.13 10.14
CA SER A 134 12.57 -14.19 11.21
C SER A 134 12.27 -15.25 12.28
N LEU A 135 11.05 -15.79 12.33
CA LEU A 135 10.65 -16.88 13.22
C LEU A 135 10.90 -18.26 12.60
N CYS A 136 11.31 -18.33 11.34
CA CYS A 136 11.51 -19.59 10.65
C CYS A 136 12.71 -20.36 11.25
N PRO A 137 12.61 -21.69 11.44
CA PRO A 137 13.75 -22.50 11.88
C PRO A 137 14.95 -22.31 10.96
N GLY A 138 16.12 -22.09 11.56
CA GLY A 138 17.36 -21.84 10.81
C GLY A 138 17.50 -20.42 10.25
N ALA A 139 16.50 -19.55 10.37
CA ALA A 139 16.63 -18.16 9.94
C ALA A 139 17.62 -17.43 10.84
N ARG A 140 18.78 -17.09 10.28
CA ARG A 140 19.89 -16.40 10.96
C ARG A 140 20.48 -15.34 10.06
N TRP A 141 20.87 -14.22 10.65
CA TRP A 141 21.48 -13.08 9.97
C TRP A 141 22.55 -12.44 10.85
N TRP A 142 23.42 -11.67 10.21
CA TRP A 142 24.53 -10.98 10.86
C TRP A 142 24.54 -9.52 10.39
N PRO A 143 25.15 -8.60 11.16
CA PRO A 143 25.33 -7.23 10.70
C PRO A 143 26.00 -7.19 9.32
N GLY A 144 25.38 -6.49 8.38
CA GLY A 144 25.85 -6.38 7.00
C GLY A 144 25.42 -7.50 6.05
N SER A 145 24.75 -8.57 6.53
CA SER A 145 24.17 -9.58 5.62
C SER A 145 22.96 -9.02 4.86
N GLU A 146 22.68 -9.58 3.69
CA GLU A 146 21.55 -9.13 2.85
C GLU A 146 20.20 -9.18 3.60
N LEU A 147 20.00 -10.22 4.41
CA LEU A 147 18.78 -10.36 5.19
C LEU A 147 18.68 -9.30 6.29
N ALA A 148 19.81 -8.96 6.93
CA ALA A 148 19.86 -7.90 7.94
C ALA A 148 19.56 -6.52 7.32
N GLU A 149 20.12 -6.20 6.16
CA GLU A 149 19.83 -4.95 5.44
C GLU A 149 18.37 -4.88 4.97
N LEU A 150 17.81 -5.99 4.49
CA LEU A 150 16.39 -6.05 4.16
C LEU A 150 15.53 -5.79 5.40
N TYR A 151 15.81 -6.44 6.53
CA TYR A 151 15.05 -6.20 7.76
C TYR A 151 15.22 -4.79 8.30
N ARG A 152 16.38 -4.15 8.12
CA ARG A 152 16.56 -2.74 8.46
C ARG A 152 15.66 -1.85 7.60
N GLY A 153 15.51 -2.15 6.31
CA GLY A 153 14.54 -1.47 5.44
C GLY A 153 13.09 -1.72 5.86
N VAL A 154 12.76 -2.93 6.28
CA VAL A 154 11.43 -3.26 6.83
C VAL A 154 11.17 -2.55 8.16
N ASP A 155 12.18 -2.34 8.99
CA ASP A 155 12.08 -1.53 10.21
C ASP A 155 11.70 -0.08 9.89
N ASP A 156 12.29 0.51 8.84
CA ASP A 156 11.86 1.82 8.33
C ASP A 156 10.41 1.79 7.82
N ASP A 157 10.02 0.73 7.11
CA ASP A 157 8.65 0.53 6.62
C ASP A 157 7.62 0.42 7.76
N ILE A 158 7.98 -0.26 8.87
CA ILE A 158 7.15 -0.37 10.08
C ILE A 158 6.91 1.03 10.69
N VAL A 159 7.98 1.83 10.84
CA VAL A 159 7.85 3.20 11.38
C VAL A 159 6.92 4.04 10.50
N ASN A 160 7.10 3.98 9.18
CA ASN A 160 6.30 4.74 8.23
C ASN A 160 4.82 4.34 8.28
N VAL A 161 4.51 3.04 8.21
CA VAL A 161 3.11 2.59 8.22
C VAL A 161 2.40 2.95 9.52
N ILE A 162 3.06 2.80 10.68
CA ILE A 162 2.50 3.20 11.98
C ILE A 162 2.20 4.71 11.99
N GLY A 163 3.15 5.53 11.53
CA GLY A 163 2.97 6.98 11.47
C GLY A 163 1.78 7.39 10.61
N MET A 164 1.65 6.80 9.42
CA MET A 164 0.54 7.09 8.50
C MET A 164 -0.81 6.61 9.03
N VAL A 165 -0.86 5.42 9.64
CA VAL A 165 -2.09 4.89 10.26
C VAL A 165 -2.54 5.75 11.43
N MET A 166 -1.62 6.13 12.32
CA MET A 166 -1.97 6.99 13.46
C MET A 166 -2.49 8.36 13.01
N PHE A 167 -1.91 8.92 11.96
CA PHE A 167 -2.41 10.15 11.35
C PHE A 167 -3.83 9.95 10.76
N HIS A 168 -4.07 8.84 10.06
CA HIS A 168 -5.37 8.51 9.52
C HIS A 168 -6.44 8.34 10.61
N VAL A 169 -6.14 7.56 11.65
CA VAL A 169 -7.01 7.36 12.83
C VAL A 169 -7.36 8.69 13.48
N GLN A 170 -6.39 9.58 13.65
CA GLN A 170 -6.63 10.91 14.20
C GLN A 170 -7.60 11.71 13.33
N GLY A 171 -7.43 11.68 12.01
CA GLY A 171 -8.34 12.33 11.06
C GLY A 171 -9.78 11.79 11.15
N LEU A 172 -9.94 10.47 11.22
CA LEU A 172 -11.25 9.83 11.39
C LEU A 172 -11.94 10.28 12.69
N ARG A 173 -11.20 10.29 13.81
CA ARG A 173 -11.74 10.75 15.11
C ARG A 173 -12.17 12.21 15.07
N GLN A 174 -11.39 13.08 14.43
CA GLN A 174 -11.74 14.49 14.25
C GLN A 174 -13.01 14.67 13.41
N ALA A 175 -13.13 13.95 12.29
CA ALA A 175 -14.32 13.99 11.44
C ALA A 175 -15.58 13.52 12.19
N ILE A 176 -15.47 12.42 12.95
CA ILE A 176 -16.57 11.91 13.79
C ILE A 176 -16.99 12.95 14.83
N ASN A 177 -16.03 13.60 15.49
CA ASN A 177 -16.31 14.65 16.47
C ASN A 177 -17.01 15.86 15.83
N ALA A 178 -16.56 16.31 14.65
CA ALA A 178 -17.18 17.40 13.92
C ALA A 178 -18.63 17.08 13.50
N LEU A 179 -18.92 15.83 13.12
CA LEU A 179 -20.28 15.38 12.81
C LEU A 179 -21.18 15.29 14.04
N ARG A 180 -20.61 15.09 15.25
CA ARG A 180 -21.34 15.06 16.52
C ARG A 180 -21.61 16.46 17.07
N THR A 181 -20.78 17.44 16.75
CA THR A 181 -21.02 18.84 17.15
C THR A 181 -22.09 19.46 16.26
N PRO A 182 -23.22 19.95 16.80
CA PRO A 182 -24.24 20.62 16.01
C PRO A 182 -23.66 21.90 15.40
N THR A 183 -23.59 21.97 14.08
CA THR A 183 -23.29 23.22 13.37
C THR A 183 -24.38 24.26 13.73
N PRO A 184 -24.01 25.50 14.09
CA PRO A 184 -24.98 26.54 14.34
C PRO A 184 -25.85 26.71 13.10
N SER A 185 -27.15 26.50 13.26
CA SER A 185 -28.10 26.60 12.14
C SER A 185 -28.10 28.03 11.61
N PRO A 186 -28.00 28.27 10.30
CA PRO A 186 -28.36 29.57 9.76
C PRO A 186 -29.84 29.86 10.08
N PRO A 187 -30.25 31.14 10.24
CA PRO A 187 -31.61 31.48 10.62
C PRO A 187 -32.61 30.83 9.65
N ARG A 188 -33.52 30.02 10.21
CA ARG A 188 -34.48 29.19 9.47
C ARG A 188 -35.44 30.07 8.66
N GLY A 189 -35.26 30.12 7.34
CA GLY A 189 -36.34 30.41 6.39
C GLY A 189 -37.23 29.16 6.25
N SER A 190 -38.54 29.32 6.45
CA SER A 190 -39.52 28.23 6.34
C SER A 190 -39.65 27.72 4.91
N ARG A 191 -38.96 26.62 4.56
CA ARG A 191 -39.22 25.87 3.33
C ARG A 191 -39.45 24.40 3.67
N LYS A 192 -40.69 23.94 3.49
CA LYS A 192 -41.08 22.54 3.59
C LYS A 192 -40.49 21.79 2.39
N LEU A 193 -39.57 20.86 2.64
CA LEU A 193 -39.06 19.91 1.64
C LEU A 193 -39.79 18.56 1.79
N PRO A 194 -40.11 17.85 0.69
CA PRO A 194 -40.84 16.58 0.75
C PRO A 194 -39.97 15.45 1.30
N ARG A 195 -40.58 14.55 2.07
CA ARG A 195 -39.95 13.30 2.54
C ARG A 195 -39.65 12.40 1.34
N THR A 196 -38.37 12.24 1.02
CA THR A 196 -37.89 11.14 0.19
C THR A 196 -37.51 9.95 1.06
N SER A 197 -37.83 8.79 0.53
CA SER A 197 -37.83 7.45 1.10
C SER A 197 -36.47 6.99 1.63
N LYS A 198 -36.51 6.12 2.64
CA LYS A 198 -35.36 5.38 3.19
C LYS A 198 -34.63 4.63 2.07
N VAL A 199 -33.44 5.10 1.70
CA VAL A 199 -32.47 4.29 0.96
C VAL A 199 -31.87 3.31 1.97
N ALA A 200 -31.98 2.01 1.68
CA ALA A 200 -31.31 0.98 2.44
C ALA A 200 -29.80 1.21 2.35
N LYS A 201 -29.17 1.64 3.45
CA LYS A 201 -27.72 1.62 3.61
C LYS A 201 -27.28 0.16 3.54
N LYS A 202 -26.78 -0.27 2.38
CA LYS A 202 -25.80 -1.33 2.34
C LYS A 202 -24.56 -0.72 2.99
N GLN A 203 -24.37 -1.00 4.27
CA GLN A 203 -23.17 -0.62 4.99
C GLN A 203 -22.05 -1.45 4.37
N GLU A 204 -21.35 -0.88 3.39
CA GLU A 204 -19.99 -1.29 3.14
C GLU A 204 -19.27 -1.09 4.48
N ASP A 205 -18.77 -2.17 5.06
CA ASP A 205 -17.94 -2.13 6.27
C ASP A 205 -16.72 -1.26 5.96
N GLY A 206 -16.87 0.04 6.14
CA GLY A 206 -15.77 0.98 6.12
C GLY A 206 -14.88 0.67 7.31
N GLU A 207 -13.59 0.54 7.06
CA GLU A 207 -12.59 0.23 8.08
C GLU A 207 -12.65 1.29 9.20
N SER A 208 -12.89 0.85 10.43
CA SER A 208 -13.00 1.74 11.59
C SER A 208 -11.61 2.11 12.12
N ALA A 209 -11.53 3.21 12.86
CA ALA A 209 -10.32 3.59 13.59
C ALA A 209 -9.82 2.45 14.50
N GLU A 210 -10.75 1.72 15.11
CA GLU A 210 -10.50 0.59 15.99
C GLU A 210 -9.87 -0.60 15.24
N ASP A 211 -10.33 -0.91 14.02
CA ASP A 211 -9.77 -1.99 13.20
C ASP A 211 -8.28 -1.75 12.91
N TYR A 212 -7.90 -0.49 12.66
CA TYR A 212 -6.50 -0.12 12.44
C TYR A 212 -5.65 -0.22 13.71
N LEU A 213 -6.21 0.08 14.87
CA LEU A 213 -5.51 -0.07 16.14
C LEU A 213 -5.29 -1.54 16.50
N ASP A 214 -6.27 -2.40 16.22
CA ASP A 214 -6.13 -3.85 16.40
C ASP A 214 -5.01 -4.41 15.51
N LEU A 215 -4.90 -3.96 14.27
CA LEU A 215 -3.80 -4.34 13.37
C LEU A 215 -2.42 -3.89 13.88
N ILE A 216 -2.34 -2.71 14.50
CA ILE A 216 -1.11 -2.23 15.14
C ILE A 216 -0.73 -3.12 16.33
N VAL A 217 -1.72 -3.54 17.13
CA VAL A 217 -1.53 -4.48 18.25
C VAL A 217 -1.04 -5.84 17.75
N ASP A 218 -1.61 -6.36 16.66
CA ASP A 218 -1.18 -7.60 16.03
C ASP A 218 0.28 -7.52 15.58
N LEU A 219 0.67 -6.43 14.89
CA LEU A 219 2.05 -6.19 14.49
C LEU A 219 2.99 -6.16 15.71
N GLY A 220 2.59 -5.49 16.80
CA GLY A 220 3.36 -5.47 18.03
C GLY A 220 3.52 -6.84 18.67
N THR A 221 2.48 -7.67 18.62
CA THR A 221 2.52 -9.06 19.10
C THR A 221 3.54 -9.87 18.31
N GLU A 222 3.55 -9.76 16.98
CA GLU A 222 4.50 -10.45 16.13
C GLU A 222 5.94 -9.98 16.35
N LEU A 223 6.18 -8.67 16.46
CA LEU A 223 7.52 -8.14 16.74
C LEU A 223 8.06 -8.60 18.10
N ASN A 224 7.19 -8.76 19.12
CA ASN A 224 7.59 -9.30 20.40
C ASN A 224 7.96 -10.79 20.31
N LYS A 225 7.23 -11.60 19.54
CA LYS A 225 7.61 -12.99 19.25
C LYS A 225 9.00 -13.05 18.61
N VAL A 226 9.25 -12.18 17.62
CA VAL A 226 10.55 -12.08 16.96
C VAL A 226 11.65 -11.70 17.93
N ARG A 227 11.43 -10.70 18.78
CA ARG A 227 12.41 -10.29 19.79
C ARG A 227 12.82 -11.46 20.68
N THR A 228 11.86 -12.20 21.22
CA THR A 228 12.12 -13.37 22.07
C THR A 228 12.91 -14.44 21.31
N MET A 229 12.52 -14.74 20.07
CA MET A 229 13.21 -15.75 19.27
C MET A 229 14.63 -15.33 18.92
N VAL A 230 14.84 -14.06 18.57
CA VAL A 230 16.16 -13.51 18.22
C VAL A 230 17.10 -13.50 19.41
N GLN A 231 16.59 -13.14 20.59
CA GLN A 231 17.33 -13.23 21.84
C GLN A 231 17.73 -14.67 22.17
N ALA A 232 16.88 -15.65 21.89
CA ALA A 232 17.16 -17.06 22.19
C ALA A 232 18.35 -17.65 21.42
N TRP A 233 18.79 -17.03 20.32
CA TRP A 233 20.00 -17.42 19.59
C TRP A 233 21.11 -16.36 19.64
N ASP A 234 21.04 -15.43 20.59
CA ASP A 234 22.00 -14.31 20.75
C ASP A 234 22.12 -13.41 19.51
N GLY A 235 21.02 -13.29 18.75
CA GLY A 235 20.94 -12.42 17.58
C GLY A 235 20.64 -10.96 17.93
N SER A 236 20.92 -10.07 16.97
CA SER A 236 20.51 -8.66 17.05
C SER A 236 19.09 -8.49 16.51
N PHE A 237 18.18 -8.01 17.36
CA PHE A 237 16.81 -7.68 16.97
C PHE A 237 16.80 -6.55 15.92
N PRO A 238 16.24 -6.75 14.71
CA PRO A 238 16.42 -5.81 13.62
C PRO A 238 15.34 -4.71 13.57
N PHE A 239 14.24 -4.86 14.32
CA PHE A 239 13.07 -3.96 14.24
C PHE A 239 12.99 -2.95 15.40
N GLN A 240 14.14 -2.42 15.81
CA GLN A 240 14.26 -1.58 17.01
C GLN A 240 13.41 -0.31 16.90
N ARG A 241 13.42 0.37 15.73
CA ARG A 241 12.71 1.64 15.55
C ARG A 241 11.22 1.42 15.40
N GLY A 242 10.80 0.37 14.71
CA GLY A 242 9.41 -0.04 14.60
C GLY A 242 8.79 -0.34 15.96
N MET A 243 9.51 -1.04 16.85
CA MET A 243 9.01 -1.28 18.20
C MET A 243 8.92 0.02 19.03
N ALA A 244 9.87 0.94 18.87
CA ALA A 244 9.80 2.25 19.52
C ALA A 244 8.60 3.07 19.00
N ALA A 245 8.32 3.00 17.69
CA ALA A 245 7.15 3.63 17.07
C ALA A 245 5.84 3.05 17.62
N LEU A 246 5.72 1.74 17.79
CA LEU A 246 4.57 1.10 18.42
C LEU A 246 4.36 1.58 19.86
N THR A 247 5.44 1.65 20.64
CA THR A 247 5.38 2.15 22.02
C THR A 247 4.89 3.60 22.05
N SER A 248 5.39 4.45 21.15
CA SER A 248 4.91 5.82 21.02
C SER A 248 3.45 5.89 20.55
N ALA A 249 3.01 5.00 19.66
CA ALA A 249 1.63 4.97 19.18
C ALA A 249 0.66 4.60 20.32
N ALA A 250 1.01 3.61 21.13
CA ALA A 250 0.21 3.19 22.29
C ALA A 250 0.03 4.31 23.33
N THR A 251 1.01 5.20 23.51
CA THR A 251 0.87 6.37 24.41
C THR A 251 -0.02 7.48 23.87
N ARG A 252 -0.34 7.48 22.57
CA ARG A 252 -1.11 8.52 21.88
C ARG A 252 -2.52 8.08 21.48
N ALA A 253 -2.77 6.76 21.48
CA ALA A 253 -4.08 6.16 21.23
C ALA A 253 -5.00 6.37 22.44
#